data_AF-A0A7Y2DFD4-F1
#
_entry.id   AF-A0A7Y2DFD4-F1
#
_cell.length_a   1.000
_cell.length_b   1.000
_cell.length_c   1.000
_cell.angle_alpha   90.00
_cell.angle_beta   90.00
_cell.angle_gamma   90.00
#
_symmetry.space_group_name_H-M   'P 1'
#
loop_
_entity.id
_entity.type
_entity.pdbx_description
1 polymer ?
#
loop_
_entity_poly.entity_id
_entity_poly.type
_entity_poly.pdbx_seq_one_letter_code
_entity_poly.pdbx_strand_id
1 'polypeptide(L)'
;MGNKKKKIRILSLDGGGIRGIIPGIILSYLEDELKKKSGNPTASIGQYFDFMAGTSTGGILSLVYLCPDRHGQFKYGARDALSMYMELGKDIFNLSLQKQVQSLAGLTDEKYSEVELENILDLFLEDVKLSQALKPCIITSYDIRNRKSFFFTSADADSDVYDFLMKDVAIATSAAPTYFEAARII
;
A
#
# COMPACT_ATOMS: atom_id res chain seq x y z
N MET A 1 -22.21 -27.00 22.86
CA MET A 1 -21.33 -26.74 21.70
C MET A 1 -20.34 -25.66 22.09
N GLY A 2 -19.05 -26.01 22.17
CA GLY A 2 -18.02 -25.14 22.75
C GLY A 2 -17.86 -23.82 21.99
N ASN A 3 -17.78 -22.73 22.75
CA ASN A 3 -17.53 -21.38 22.26
C ASN A 3 -16.13 -21.35 21.62
N LYS A 4 -16.01 -21.71 20.33
CA LYS A 4 -14.73 -21.65 19.61
C LYS A 4 -14.30 -20.19 19.59
N LYS A 5 -13.24 -19.85 20.33
CA LYS A 5 -12.62 -18.53 20.30
C LYS A 5 -12.43 -18.10 18.85
N LYS A 6 -12.97 -16.92 18.49
CA LYS A 6 -12.81 -16.32 17.16
C LYS A 6 -11.30 -16.20 16.89
N LYS A 7 -10.84 -16.82 15.81
CA LYS A 7 -9.45 -16.66 15.36
C LYS A 7 -9.28 -15.27 14.76
N ILE A 8 -8.11 -14.66 15.00
CA ILE A 8 -7.70 -13.40 14.36
C ILE A 8 -6.86 -13.75 13.13
N ARG A 9 -7.14 -13.12 12.00
CA ARG A 9 -6.40 -13.30 10.74
C ARG A 9 -5.60 -12.04 10.45
N ILE A 10 -4.29 -12.21 10.28
CA ILE A 10 -3.35 -11.13 10.02
C ILE A 10 -2.79 -11.31 8.61
N LEU A 11 -2.81 -10.24 7.82
CA LEU A 11 -2.08 -10.15 6.56
C LEU A 11 -0.82 -9.31 6.77
N SER A 12 0.35 -9.82 6.41
CA SER A 12 1.61 -9.06 6.45
C SER A 12 2.20 -9.03 5.06
N LEU A 13 2.55 -7.84 4.57
CA LEU A 13 3.07 -7.63 3.23
C LEU A 13 4.44 -6.96 3.28
N ASP A 14 5.43 -7.63 2.70
CA ASP A 14 6.80 -7.16 2.65
C ASP A 14 6.98 -6.03 1.63
N GLY A 15 8.05 -5.26 1.82
CA GLY A 15 8.53 -4.30 0.83
C GLY A 15 9.21 -4.98 -0.36
N GLY A 16 9.32 -4.27 -1.48
CA GLY A 16 9.98 -4.85 -2.66
C GLY A 16 10.02 -3.99 -3.92
N GLY A 17 9.64 -2.71 -3.84
CA GLY A 17 9.51 -1.84 -5.01
C GLY A 17 8.52 -2.42 -6.01
N ILE A 18 8.92 -2.47 -7.29
CA ILE A 18 8.10 -3.03 -8.38
C ILE A 18 7.73 -4.51 -8.17
N ARG A 19 8.49 -5.25 -7.35
CA ARG A 19 8.19 -6.66 -7.02
C ARG A 19 6.91 -6.82 -6.20
N GLY A 20 6.26 -5.72 -5.79
CA GLY A 20 4.89 -5.71 -5.28
C GLY A 20 3.86 -6.38 -6.18
N ILE A 21 4.15 -6.49 -7.48
CA ILE A 21 3.35 -7.27 -8.43
C ILE A 21 3.23 -8.73 -7.97
N ILE A 22 4.26 -9.31 -7.33
CA ILE A 22 4.25 -10.71 -6.87
C ILE A 22 3.17 -10.93 -5.79
N PRO A 23 3.18 -10.24 -4.63
CA PRO A 23 2.10 -10.37 -3.67
C PRO A 23 0.75 -9.92 -4.24
N GLY A 24 0.70 -8.93 -5.14
CA GLY A 24 -0.55 -8.53 -5.81
C GLY A 24 -1.20 -9.64 -6.65
N ILE A 25 -0.40 -10.43 -7.38
CA ILE A 25 -0.88 -11.60 -8.14
C ILE A 25 -1.36 -12.69 -7.18
N ILE A 26 -0.57 -12.99 -6.13
CA ILE A 26 -0.94 -14.01 -5.13
C ILE A 26 -2.26 -13.66 -4.45
N LEU A 27 -2.44 -12.39 -4.05
CA LEU A 27 -3.66 -11.92 -3.42
C LEU A 27 -4.84 -11.87 -4.39
N SER A 28 -4.61 -11.59 -5.67
CA SER A 28 -5.66 -11.66 -6.70
C SER A 28 -6.19 -13.09 -6.85
N TYR A 29 -5.28 -14.07 -6.89
CA TYR A 29 -5.66 -15.47 -6.90
C TYR A 29 -6.37 -15.88 -5.60
N LEU A 30 -5.85 -15.47 -4.45
CA LEU A 30 -6.48 -15.76 -3.16
C LEU A 30 -7.90 -15.19 -3.08
N GLU A 31 -8.10 -13.94 -3.49
CA GLU A 31 -9.42 -13.29 -3.48
C GLU A 31 -10.42 -14.04 -4.37
N ASP A 32 -10.00 -14.52 -5.53
CA ASP A 32 -10.85 -15.36 -6.39
C ASP A 32 -11.23 -16.68 -5.72
N GLU A 33 -10.29 -17.34 -5.05
CA GLU A 33 -10.58 -18.56 -4.29
C GLU A 33 -11.51 -18.30 -3.11
N LEU A 34 -11.39 -17.13 -2.45
CA LEU A 34 -12.31 -16.70 -1.39
C LEU A 34 -13.71 -16.47 -1.95
N LYS A 35 -13.87 -15.81 -3.11
CA LYS A 35 -15.15 -15.63 -3.80
C LYS A 35 -15.81 -16.98 -4.10
N LYS A 36 -15.07 -17.92 -4.69
CA LYS A 36 -15.57 -19.27 -5.01
C LYS A 36 -15.99 -20.05 -3.77
N LYS A 37 -15.14 -20.05 -2.73
CA LYS A 37 -15.35 -20.86 -1.52
C LYS A 37 -16.46 -20.32 -0.63
N SER A 38 -16.67 -19.00 -0.61
CA SER A 38 -17.72 -18.37 0.19
C SER A 38 -19.05 -18.24 -0.53
N GLY A 39 -19.05 -18.29 -1.87
CA GLY A 39 -20.22 -17.94 -2.68
C GLY A 39 -20.52 -16.42 -2.69
N ASN A 40 -19.65 -15.59 -2.10
CA ASN A 40 -19.80 -14.14 -2.10
C ASN A 40 -19.01 -13.52 -3.28
N PRO A 41 -19.66 -13.00 -4.32
CA PRO A 41 -18.97 -12.40 -5.47
C PRO A 41 -18.23 -11.10 -5.12
N THR A 42 -18.61 -10.41 -4.03
CA THR A 42 -17.99 -9.17 -3.57
C THR A 42 -16.96 -9.39 -2.46
N ALA A 43 -16.58 -10.65 -2.20
CA ALA A 43 -15.51 -10.98 -1.26
C ALA A 43 -14.21 -10.24 -1.65
N SER A 44 -13.62 -9.50 -0.71
CA SER A 44 -12.34 -8.82 -0.91
C SER A 44 -11.31 -9.21 0.13
N ILE A 45 -10.02 -9.02 -0.16
CA ILE A 45 -8.95 -9.23 0.83
C ILE A 45 -9.24 -8.46 2.14
N GLY A 46 -9.67 -7.21 2.05
CA GLY A 46 -10.02 -6.37 3.21
C GLY A 46 -11.09 -6.98 4.12
N GLN A 47 -12.07 -7.70 3.57
CA GLN A 47 -13.14 -8.34 4.35
C GLN A 47 -12.66 -9.57 5.13
N TYR A 48 -11.61 -10.24 4.65
CA TYR A 48 -11.18 -11.54 5.18
C TYR A 48 -10.03 -11.46 6.19
N PHE A 49 -9.36 -10.32 6.30
CA PHE A 49 -8.33 -10.11 7.30
C PHE A 49 -8.81 -9.14 8.37
N ASP A 50 -8.45 -9.42 9.62
CA ASP A 50 -8.85 -8.64 10.78
C ASP A 50 -7.82 -7.55 11.11
N PHE A 51 -6.61 -7.65 10.55
CA PHE A 51 -5.49 -6.72 10.72
C PHE A 51 -4.53 -6.80 9.51
N MET A 52 -3.93 -5.67 9.09
CA MET A 52 -2.90 -5.65 8.05
C MET A 52 -1.60 -4.96 8.50
N ALA A 53 -0.46 -5.57 8.19
CA ALA A 53 0.86 -5.00 8.37
C ALA A 53 1.55 -4.83 7.02
N GLY A 54 2.25 -3.72 6.83
CA GLY A 54 2.94 -3.46 5.57
C GLY A 54 4.19 -2.61 5.69
N THR A 55 5.17 -2.90 4.86
CA THR A 55 6.39 -2.10 4.68
C THR A 55 6.55 -1.71 3.21
N SER A 56 6.85 -0.46 2.91
CA SER A 56 7.04 0.05 1.56
C SER A 56 5.86 -0.32 0.67
N THR A 57 6.10 -0.98 -0.48
CA THR A 57 5.05 -1.52 -1.35
C THR A 57 3.96 -2.30 -0.60
N GLY A 58 4.33 -3.12 0.39
CA GLY A 58 3.36 -3.84 1.20
C GLY A 58 2.51 -2.93 2.08
N GLY A 59 3.06 -1.78 2.49
CA GLY A 59 2.33 -0.72 3.19
C GLY A 59 1.32 -0.02 2.30
N ILE A 60 1.72 0.34 1.08
CA ILE A 60 0.82 0.89 0.06
C ILE A 60 -0.34 -0.08 -0.21
N LEU A 61 -0.05 -1.35 -0.50
CA LEU A 61 -1.08 -2.38 -0.74
C LEU A 61 -2.04 -2.51 0.45
N SER A 62 -1.50 -2.52 1.68
CA SER A 62 -2.31 -2.60 2.89
C SER A 62 -3.28 -1.42 3.01
N LEU A 63 -2.82 -0.19 2.74
CA LEU A 63 -3.67 1.01 2.77
C LEU A 63 -4.76 0.95 1.69
N VAL A 64 -4.42 0.55 0.47
CA VAL A 64 -5.40 0.39 -0.62
C VAL A 64 -6.49 -0.63 -0.26
N TYR A 65 -6.11 -1.78 0.32
CA TYR A 65 -7.08 -2.78 0.77
C TYR A 65 -7.96 -2.35 1.94
N LEU A 66 -7.57 -1.31 2.67
CA LEU A 66 -8.30 -0.79 3.83
C LEU A 66 -9.05 0.51 3.54
N CYS A 67 -8.83 1.10 2.36
CA CYS A 67 -9.45 2.34 1.94
C CYS A 67 -10.99 2.16 1.82
N PRO A 68 -11.77 2.96 2.55
CA PRO A 68 -13.22 2.97 2.42
C PRO A 68 -13.67 3.72 1.16
N ASP A 69 -14.79 3.27 0.59
CA ASP A 69 -15.59 4.10 -0.30
C ASP A 69 -16.48 5.07 0.51
N ARG A 70 -17.22 5.92 -0.20
CA ARG A 70 -18.18 6.87 0.40
C ARG A 70 -19.30 6.22 1.23
N HIS A 71 -19.46 4.90 1.15
CA HIS A 71 -20.47 4.11 1.87
C HIS A 71 -19.84 3.28 3.01
N GLY A 72 -18.55 3.46 3.31
CA GLY A 72 -17.84 2.71 4.34
C GLY A 72 -17.60 1.23 3.97
N GLN A 73 -17.60 0.91 2.67
CA GLN A 73 -17.25 -0.42 2.15
C GLN A 73 -15.84 -0.43 1.60
N PHE A 74 -15.24 -1.62 1.48
CA PHE A 74 -13.91 -1.76 0.89
C PHE A 74 -13.93 -1.30 -0.57
N LYS A 75 -13.21 -0.21 -0.85
CA LYS A 75 -13.21 0.45 -2.16
C LYS A 75 -12.51 -0.39 -3.24
N TYR A 76 -11.46 -1.11 -2.86
CA TYR A 76 -10.59 -1.83 -3.78
C TYR A 76 -10.48 -3.32 -3.44
N GLY A 77 -10.49 -4.15 -4.50
CA GLY A 77 -10.12 -5.55 -4.44
C GLY A 77 -8.65 -5.79 -4.79
N ALA A 78 -8.23 -7.05 -4.72
CA ALA A 78 -6.87 -7.47 -5.06
C ALA A 78 -6.43 -7.09 -6.48
N ARG A 79 -7.34 -7.16 -7.45
CA ARG A 79 -7.06 -6.79 -8.84
C ARG A 79 -6.86 -5.29 -9.03
N ASP A 80 -7.61 -4.46 -8.32
CA ASP A 80 -7.48 -2.99 -8.42
C ASP A 80 -6.14 -2.52 -7.85
N ALA A 81 -5.74 -3.12 -6.72
CA ALA A 81 -4.43 -2.87 -6.14
C ALA A 81 -3.28 -3.36 -7.04
N LEU A 82 -3.48 -4.48 -7.76
CA LEU A 82 -2.52 -4.94 -8.76
C LEU A 82 -2.45 -4.01 -9.97
N SER A 83 -3.58 -3.52 -10.48
CA SER A 83 -3.61 -2.61 -11.63
C SER A 83 -2.92 -1.28 -11.32
N MET A 84 -3.07 -0.76 -10.10
CA MET A 84 -2.33 0.41 -9.62
C MET A 84 -0.81 0.25 -9.80
N TYR A 85 -0.27 -0.92 -9.42
CA TYR A 85 1.17 -1.21 -9.60
C TYR A 85 1.56 -1.47 -11.05
N MET A 86 0.68 -2.04 -11.87
CA MET A 86 0.94 -2.22 -13.30
C MET A 86 0.94 -0.88 -14.03
N GLU A 87 0.13 0.08 -13.61
CA GLU A 87 0.09 1.44 -14.14
C GLU A 87 1.37 2.20 -13.77
N LEU A 88 1.72 2.23 -12.48
CA LEU A 88 3.01 2.75 -12.01
C LEU A 88 4.18 2.09 -12.75
N GLY A 89 4.10 0.76 -12.92
CA GLY A 89 5.10 -0.04 -13.60
C GLY A 89 5.27 0.30 -15.08
N LYS A 90 4.21 0.60 -15.83
CA LYS A 90 4.32 0.92 -17.27
C LYS A 90 5.17 2.17 -17.50
N ASP A 91 5.02 3.17 -16.65
CA ASP A 91 5.78 4.41 -16.77
C ASP A 91 7.24 4.20 -16.34
N ILE A 92 7.46 3.42 -15.28
CA ILE A 92 8.80 2.97 -14.85
C ILE A 92 9.49 2.08 -15.89
N PHE A 93 8.80 1.12 -16.49
CA PHE A 93 9.34 0.16 -17.47
C PHE A 93 9.57 0.83 -18.83
N ASN A 94 8.73 1.79 -19.23
CA ASN A 94 8.97 2.61 -20.42
C ASN A 94 10.24 3.45 -20.25
N LEU A 95 10.47 4.02 -19.07
CA LEU A 95 11.72 4.69 -18.72
C LEU A 95 12.90 3.71 -18.70
N SER A 96 12.75 2.50 -18.15
CA SER A 96 13.81 1.48 -18.10
C SER A 96 14.24 0.99 -19.49
N LEU A 97 13.31 0.80 -20.43
CA LEU A 97 13.63 0.37 -21.79
C LEU A 97 14.29 1.50 -22.61
N GLN A 98 13.81 2.75 -22.47
CA GLN A 98 14.48 3.91 -23.07
C GLN A 98 15.86 4.17 -22.47
N LYS A 99 16.00 4.03 -21.14
CA LYS A 99 17.28 4.16 -20.43
C LYS A 99 18.23 3.01 -20.76
N GLN A 100 17.76 1.78 -21.04
CA GLN A 100 18.63 0.70 -21.52
C GLN A 100 19.33 1.08 -22.84
N VAL A 101 18.62 1.78 -23.75
CA VAL A 101 19.20 2.30 -25.01
C VAL A 101 20.17 3.45 -24.76
N GLN A 102 19.91 4.32 -23.77
CA GLN A 102 20.78 5.46 -23.43
C GLN A 102 21.94 5.12 -22.48
N SER A 103 21.87 4.00 -21.75
CA SER A 103 22.82 3.62 -20.69
C SER A 103 24.19 3.15 -21.20
N LEU A 104 24.36 3.00 -22.52
CA LEU A 104 25.70 2.96 -23.12
C LEU A 104 26.46 4.31 -22.99
N ALA A 105 25.82 5.38 -22.48
CA ALA A 105 26.39 6.72 -22.42
C ALA A 105 26.18 7.50 -21.08
N GLY A 106 26.13 6.83 -19.93
CA GLY A 106 26.58 7.46 -18.66
C GLY A 106 25.54 7.96 -17.64
N LEU A 107 25.64 7.39 -16.43
CA LEU A 107 25.72 8.06 -15.11
C LEU A 107 24.79 9.26 -14.76
N THR A 108 23.49 9.25 -15.10
CA THR A 108 22.56 10.28 -14.57
C THR A 108 21.13 9.78 -14.28
N ASP A 109 20.67 10.11 -13.07
CA ASP A 109 19.28 10.18 -12.58
C ASP A 109 18.33 8.98 -12.75
N GLU A 110 18.27 8.12 -11.73
CA GLU A 110 17.04 7.37 -11.42
C GLU A 110 16.28 8.05 -10.27
N LYS A 111 15.83 9.28 -10.50
CA LYS A 111 14.60 9.77 -9.87
C LYS A 111 13.46 8.94 -10.46
N TYR A 112 13.04 7.89 -9.76
CA TYR A 112 11.66 7.43 -9.92
C TYR A 112 10.77 8.66 -9.78
N SER A 113 9.78 8.85 -10.64
CA SER A 113 9.02 10.08 -10.56
C SER A 113 8.11 10.00 -9.34
N GLU A 114 8.59 10.60 -8.25
CA GLU A 114 7.85 10.83 -7.02
C GLU A 114 6.47 11.41 -7.32
N VAL A 115 6.39 12.25 -8.36
CA VAL A 115 5.18 12.80 -8.96
C VAL A 115 4.21 11.73 -9.49
N GLU A 116 4.65 10.68 -10.21
CA GLU A 116 3.73 9.62 -10.68
C GLU A 116 3.21 8.79 -9.50
N LEU A 117 4.07 8.48 -8.52
CA LEU A 117 3.63 7.78 -7.33
C LEU A 117 2.61 8.62 -6.56
N GLU A 118 2.89 9.89 -6.32
CA GLU A 118 1.97 10.84 -5.68
C GLU A 118 0.63 10.90 -6.43
N ASN A 119 0.65 11.08 -7.75
CA ASN A 119 -0.56 11.15 -8.57
C ASN A 119 -1.41 9.87 -8.48
N ILE A 120 -0.78 8.70 -8.53
CA ILE A 120 -1.48 7.42 -8.41
C ILE A 120 -2.04 7.25 -6.99
N LEU A 121 -1.28 7.62 -5.96
CA LEU A 121 -1.76 7.57 -4.58
C LEU A 121 -2.91 8.57 -4.36
N ASP A 122 -2.88 9.75 -4.97
CA ASP A 122 -3.98 10.72 -4.95
C ASP A 122 -5.24 10.14 -5.60
N LEU A 123 -5.10 9.46 -6.74
CA LEU A 123 -6.23 8.82 -7.44
C LEU A 123 -6.87 7.69 -6.60
N PHE A 124 -6.05 6.89 -5.91
CA PHE A 124 -6.53 5.73 -5.17
C PHE A 124 -7.00 6.08 -3.75
N LEU A 125 -6.21 6.86 -3.02
CA LEU A 125 -6.40 7.12 -1.60
C LEU A 125 -7.07 8.47 -1.33
N GLU A 126 -7.11 9.39 -2.29
CA GLU A 126 -7.72 10.72 -2.15
C GLU A 126 -7.28 11.40 -0.82
N ASP A 127 -8.20 12.03 -0.11
CA ASP A 127 -7.96 12.63 1.22
C ASP A 127 -8.41 11.71 2.37
N VAL A 128 -8.36 10.39 2.18
CA VAL A 128 -8.69 9.42 3.23
C VAL A 128 -7.61 9.40 4.30
N LYS A 129 -8.02 9.47 5.57
CA LYS A 129 -7.13 9.39 6.74
C LYS A 129 -7.03 7.99 7.34
N LEU A 130 -6.00 7.74 8.15
CA LEU A 130 -5.80 6.46 8.86
C LEU A 130 -6.96 6.08 9.77
N SER A 131 -7.59 7.04 10.45
CA SER A 131 -8.78 6.82 11.30
C SER A 131 -9.96 6.24 10.53
N GLN A 132 -9.99 6.41 9.20
CA GLN A 132 -11.04 5.91 8.31
C GLN A 132 -10.75 4.51 7.78
N ALA A 133 -9.60 3.91 8.09
CA ALA A 133 -9.27 2.54 7.69
C ALA A 133 -10.32 1.54 8.19
N LEU A 134 -10.82 0.68 7.29
CA LEU A 134 -11.90 -0.27 7.62
C LEU A 134 -11.47 -1.41 8.57
N LYS A 135 -10.16 -1.61 8.75
CA LYS A 135 -9.56 -2.52 9.73
C LYS A 135 -8.31 -1.89 10.34
N PRO A 136 -7.91 -2.36 11.54
CA PRO A 136 -6.64 -1.99 12.14
C PRO A 136 -5.44 -2.30 11.23
N CYS A 137 -4.45 -1.40 11.20
CA CYS A 137 -3.22 -1.62 10.46
C CYS A 137 -1.98 -1.06 11.15
N ILE A 138 -0.81 -1.53 10.69
CA ILE A 138 0.50 -0.97 11.01
C ILE A 138 1.31 -0.82 9.73
N ILE A 139 1.70 0.41 9.43
CA ILE A 139 2.56 0.73 8.29
C ILE A 139 3.90 1.24 8.82
N THR A 140 4.99 0.64 8.35
CA THR A 140 6.33 0.93 8.87
C THR A 140 6.98 2.08 8.12
N SER A 141 7.76 2.91 8.83
CA SER A 141 8.61 3.95 8.24
C SER A 141 9.81 4.23 9.17
N TYR A 142 10.67 5.16 8.78
CA TYR A 142 11.84 5.57 9.55
C TYR A 142 11.88 7.10 9.65
N ASP A 143 11.86 7.61 10.88
CA ASP A 143 12.03 9.03 11.15
C ASP A 143 13.53 9.38 11.15
N ILE A 144 13.99 9.97 10.05
CA ILE A 144 15.38 10.37 9.88
C ILE A 144 15.84 11.47 10.84
N ARG A 145 14.93 12.35 11.29
CA ARG A 145 15.26 13.48 12.18
C ARG A 145 15.56 12.97 13.57
N ASN A 146 14.70 12.08 14.06
CA ASN A 146 14.84 11.48 15.40
C ASN A 146 15.63 10.16 15.39
N ARG A 147 16.03 9.66 14.22
CA ARG A 147 16.79 8.41 14.01
C ARG A 147 16.13 7.19 14.66
N LYS A 148 14.82 7.06 14.50
CA LYS A 148 14.03 5.97 15.10
C LYS A 148 13.03 5.38 14.10
N SER A 149 12.68 4.11 14.29
CA SER A 149 11.53 3.52 13.61
C SER A 149 10.26 4.29 13.96
N PHE A 150 9.44 4.56 12.96
CA PHE A 150 8.11 5.14 13.13
C PHE A 150 7.06 4.16 12.61
N PHE A 151 5.99 3.98 13.36
CA PHE A 151 4.89 3.09 12.98
C PHE A 151 3.64 3.93 12.87
N PHE A 152 3.09 4.01 11.66
CA PHE A 152 1.76 4.57 11.45
C PHE A 152 0.76 3.48 11.81
N THR A 153 -0.07 3.71 12.83
CA THR A 153 -1.11 2.77 13.22
C THR A 153 -2.47 3.47 13.20
N SER A 154 -3.51 2.76 12.75
CA SER A 154 -4.88 3.30 12.85
C SER A 154 -5.41 3.26 14.29
N ALA A 155 -4.70 2.63 15.22
CA ALA A 155 -5.04 2.65 16.65
C ALA A 155 -4.62 3.98 17.32
N ASP A 156 -3.52 4.59 16.87
CA ASP A 156 -3.04 5.88 17.36
C ASP A 156 -3.70 7.07 16.65
N ALA A 157 -4.52 6.82 15.62
CA ALA A 157 -5.24 7.83 14.84
C ALA A 157 -6.49 8.41 15.56
N ASP A 158 -6.45 8.46 16.90
CA ASP A 158 -7.49 9.02 17.76
C ASP A 158 -7.29 10.52 18.04
N SER A 159 -6.20 11.10 17.55
CA SER A 159 -5.87 12.51 17.63
C SER A 159 -5.42 13.06 16.28
N ASP A 160 -5.71 14.34 16.02
CA ASP A 160 -5.36 15.01 14.76
C ASP A 160 -3.85 14.98 14.45
N VAL A 161 -3.00 14.79 15.47
CA VAL A 161 -1.54 14.72 15.34
C VAL A 161 -1.06 13.41 14.71
N TYR A 162 -1.82 12.33 14.89
CA TYR A 162 -1.46 10.99 14.42
C TYR A 162 -2.43 10.46 13.34
N ASP A 163 -3.47 11.22 13.02
CA ASP A 163 -4.44 10.89 11.97
C ASP A 163 -4.02 11.43 10.60
N PHE A 164 -3.00 10.78 10.03
CA PHE A 164 -2.39 11.14 8.75
C PHE A 164 -3.24 10.71 7.55
N LEU A 165 -3.07 11.41 6.42
CA LEU A 165 -3.60 10.95 5.13
C LEU A 165 -2.93 9.64 4.72
N MET A 166 -3.70 8.68 4.22
CA MET A 166 -3.18 7.39 3.78
C MET A 166 -2.15 7.55 2.65
N LYS A 167 -2.33 8.52 1.75
CA LYS A 167 -1.34 8.84 0.70
C LYS A 167 0.00 9.28 1.27
N ASP A 168 0.01 10.11 2.31
CA ASP A 168 1.25 10.56 2.94
C ASP A 168 1.96 9.39 3.62
N VAL A 169 1.21 8.55 4.34
CA VAL A 169 1.73 7.32 4.96
C VAL A 169 2.32 6.38 3.90
N ALA A 170 1.65 6.23 2.75
CA ALA A 170 2.11 5.46 1.61
C ALA A 170 3.45 5.99 1.08
N ILE A 171 3.60 7.31 0.91
CA ILE A 171 4.87 7.93 0.49
C ILE A 171 5.97 7.68 1.54
N ALA A 172 5.69 7.93 2.82
CA ALA A 172 6.68 7.76 3.88
C ALA A 172 7.14 6.32 4.09
N THR A 173 6.30 5.32 3.81
CA THR A 173 6.73 3.91 3.87
C THR A 173 7.53 3.50 2.64
N SER A 174 7.27 4.10 1.48
CA SER A 174 7.94 3.78 0.22
C SER A 174 9.21 4.59 -0.06
N ALA A 175 9.50 5.61 0.75
CA ALA A 175 10.68 6.46 0.63
C ALA A 175 11.98 5.67 0.88
N ALA A 176 12.40 4.88 -0.11
CA ALA A 176 13.67 4.19 -0.10
C ALA A 176 14.79 5.23 -0.29
N PRO A 177 15.76 5.33 0.64
CA PRO A 177 16.94 6.17 0.45
C PRO A 177 17.58 5.84 -0.89
N THR A 178 17.93 6.87 -1.66
CA THR A 178 18.43 6.85 -3.06
C THR A 178 17.39 6.74 -4.19
N TYR A 179 16.10 6.47 -3.90
CA TYR A 179 15.04 6.38 -4.92
C TYR A 179 13.96 7.47 -4.80
N PHE A 180 13.72 7.98 -3.59
CA PHE A 180 12.74 9.04 -3.29
C PHE A 180 13.31 10.02 -2.27
N GLU A 181 12.85 11.28 -2.30
CA GLU A 181 13.17 12.23 -1.24
C GLU A 181 12.50 11.80 0.09
N ALA A 182 13.01 12.31 1.20
CA ALA A 182 12.43 11.99 2.50
C ALA A 182 11.07 12.69 2.62
N ALA A 183 10.00 11.90 2.73
CA ALA A 183 8.65 12.41 2.92
C ALA A 183 8.58 13.33 4.15
N ARG A 184 8.16 14.59 3.94
CA ARG A 184 7.86 15.51 5.03
C ARG A 184 6.36 15.52 5.29
N ILE A 185 5.94 14.70 6.24
CA ILE A 185 4.56 14.69 6.74
C ILE A 185 4.46 15.67 7.91
N ILE A 186 3.47 16.57 7.85
CA ILE A 186 3.19 17.60 8.88
C ILE A 186 1.90 17.24 9.59
#